data_AF-A0AAD0E1Z0-F1
#
_entry.id   AF-A0AAD0E1Z0-F1
#
_cell.length_a   1.000
_cell.length_b   1.000
_cell.length_c   1.000
_cell.angle_alpha   90.00
_cell.angle_beta   90.00
_cell.angle_gamma   90.00
#
_symmetry.space_group_name_H-M   'P 1'
#
loop_
_entity.id
_entity.type
_entity.pdbx_description
1 polymer ?
#
loop_
_entity_poly.entity_id
_entity_poly.type
_entity_poly.pdbx_seq_one_letter_code
_entity_poly.pdbx_strand_id
1 'polypeptide(L)'
;MKFSNLTSLLACAAALIPLGAQAAMDGATRATFTQECVAAAKQQKLDDKTAKAHCECGAKQVDSHFTDKEIASLGATDVAPPATLTAKLQKLVAENCTAAK
;
A
#
# COMPACT_ATOMS: atom_id res chain seq x y z
N MET A 1 33.06 16.95 -35.40
CA MET A 1 33.06 15.47 -35.34
C MET A 1 32.16 15.07 -34.18
N LYS A 2 31.28 14.07 -34.19
CA LYS A 2 30.68 13.18 -35.18
C LYS A 2 29.38 12.72 -34.47
N PHE A 3 28.25 12.78 -35.16
CA PHE A 3 27.02 12.11 -34.74
C PHE A 3 27.31 10.63 -34.58
N SER A 4 27.00 10.06 -33.41
CA SER A 4 26.98 8.61 -33.24
C SER A 4 25.55 8.20 -32.91
N ASN A 5 25.02 7.49 -33.89
CA ASN A 5 23.71 6.90 -33.96
C ASN A 5 23.57 5.78 -32.91
N LEU A 6 22.35 5.25 -32.82
CA LEU A 6 21.95 3.95 -32.27
C LEU A 6 21.51 3.99 -30.80
N THR A 7 20.19 4.03 -30.59
CA THR A 7 19.45 2.79 -30.29
C THR A 7 17.96 3.03 -30.50
N SER A 8 17.45 2.50 -31.61
CA SER A 8 16.06 2.12 -31.73
C SER A 8 15.84 0.91 -30.80
N LEU A 9 15.04 1.08 -29.75
CA LEU A 9 14.48 0.00 -28.93
C LEU A 9 13.01 0.40 -28.73
N LEU A 10 12.10 -0.11 -29.55
CA LEU A 10 11.44 -1.41 -29.35
C LEU A 10 10.54 -1.39 -28.11
N ALA A 11 9.24 -1.15 -28.32
CA ALA A 11 8.20 -2.14 -28.08
C ALA A 11 6.84 -1.46 -28.18
N CYS A 12 5.98 -2.01 -29.04
CA CYS A 12 4.58 -1.65 -29.11
C CYS A 12 3.92 -1.82 -27.74
N ALA A 13 3.00 -0.91 -27.50
CA ALA A 13 2.09 -0.86 -26.38
C ALA A 13 1.28 -2.16 -26.22
N ALA A 14 0.72 -2.26 -25.00
CA ALA A 14 -0.42 -3.09 -24.62
C ALA A 14 -0.14 -4.56 -24.32
N ALA A 15 0.56 -4.81 -23.21
CA ALA A 15 0.07 -5.85 -22.30
C ALA A 15 -1.23 -5.34 -21.66
N LEU A 16 -2.36 -5.51 -22.36
CA LEU A 16 -3.69 -5.50 -21.77
C LEU A 16 -3.78 -6.71 -20.84
N ILE A 17 -3.22 -6.60 -19.63
CA ILE A 17 -3.71 -7.41 -18.54
C ILE A 17 -5.01 -6.73 -18.12
N PRO A 18 -6.18 -7.38 -18.28
CA PRO A 18 -7.36 -6.94 -17.59
C PRO A 18 -7.10 -7.22 -16.11
N LEU A 19 -6.38 -6.31 -15.44
CA LEU A 19 -6.45 -6.14 -13.99
C LEU A 19 -7.84 -5.53 -13.71
N GLY A 20 -8.86 -6.30 -14.04
CA GLY A 20 -10.23 -6.01 -13.72
C GLY A 20 -10.39 -6.22 -12.22
N ALA A 21 -10.72 -5.14 -11.53
CA ALA A 21 -11.55 -5.17 -10.34
C ALA A 21 -11.01 -6.00 -9.17
N GLN A 22 -9.90 -5.56 -8.58
CA GLN A 22 -9.67 -5.79 -7.15
C GLN A 22 -8.89 -4.64 -6.50
N ALA A 23 -9.36 -3.41 -6.72
CA ALA A 23 -9.00 -2.24 -5.91
C ALA A 23 -9.55 -2.32 -4.48
N ALA A 24 -9.83 -3.53 -3.99
CA ALA A 24 -10.14 -3.79 -2.62
C ALA A 24 -9.15 -4.84 -2.10
N MET A 25 -8.47 -4.57 -0.99
CA MET A 25 -7.78 -5.63 -0.25
C MET A 25 -8.78 -6.76 -0.02
N ASP A 26 -8.47 -7.94 -0.55
CA ASP A 26 -9.28 -9.12 -0.27
C ASP A 26 -9.31 -9.39 1.24
N GLY A 27 -10.32 -10.13 1.69
CA GLY A 27 -10.54 -10.35 3.12
C GLY A 27 -9.32 -10.90 3.87
N ALA A 28 -8.54 -11.79 3.24
CA ALA A 28 -7.35 -12.36 3.84
C ALA A 28 -6.21 -11.32 3.91
N THR A 29 -5.95 -10.57 2.83
CA THR A 29 -4.94 -9.51 2.84
C THR A 29 -5.26 -8.43 3.86
N ARG A 30 -6.54 -8.03 3.97
CA ARG A 30 -6.98 -7.05 4.96
C ARG A 30 -6.83 -7.55 6.40
N ALA A 31 -7.13 -8.82 6.64
CA ALA A 31 -6.97 -9.45 7.94
C ALA A 31 -5.49 -9.47 8.33
N THR A 32 -4.61 -9.94 7.45
CA THR A 32 -3.15 -9.94 7.67
C THR A 32 -2.62 -8.53 7.95
N PHE A 33 -2.97 -7.55 7.12
CA PHE A 33 -2.56 -6.15 7.33
C PHE A 33 -3.02 -5.63 8.70
N THR A 34 -4.28 -5.89 9.07
CA THR A 34 -4.84 -5.43 10.35
C THR A 34 -4.16 -6.12 11.53
N GLN A 35 -3.88 -7.42 11.44
CA GLN A 35 -3.17 -8.16 12.49
C GLN A 35 -1.74 -7.65 12.68
N GLU A 36 -0.98 -7.48 11.59
CA GLU A 36 0.38 -6.94 11.63
C GLU A 36 0.41 -5.51 12.17
N CYS A 37 -0.53 -4.67 11.73
CA CYS A 37 -0.68 -3.31 12.23
C CYS A 37 -1.03 -3.28 13.72
N VAL A 38 -1.95 -4.14 14.20
CA VAL A 38 -2.30 -4.22 15.62
C VAL A 38 -1.11 -4.73 16.44
N ALA A 39 -0.37 -5.72 15.93
CA ALA A 39 0.84 -6.21 16.58
C ALA A 39 1.88 -5.09 16.73
N ALA A 40 2.12 -4.29 15.68
CA ALA A 40 3.01 -3.14 15.72
C ALA A 40 2.51 -2.03 16.66
N ALA A 41 1.21 -1.72 16.63
CA ALA A 41 0.59 -0.73 17.52
C ALA A 41 0.69 -1.16 18.99
N LYS A 42 0.56 -2.46 19.29
CA LYS A 42 0.79 -3.02 20.62
C LYS A 42 2.23 -2.82 21.09
N GLN A 43 3.22 -2.93 20.21
CA GLN A 43 4.62 -2.60 20.55
C GLN A 43 4.76 -1.11 20.97
N GLN A 44 3.87 -0.25 20.47
CA GLN A 44 3.78 1.16 20.86
C GLN A 44 2.85 1.44 22.05
N LYS A 45 2.44 0.40 22.78
CA LYS A 45 1.58 0.48 23.99
C LYS A 45 0.18 1.09 23.73
N LEU A 46 -0.34 0.96 22.50
CA LEU A 46 -1.74 1.27 22.22
C LEU A 46 -2.67 0.16 22.73
N ASP A 47 -3.78 0.53 23.35
CA ASP A 47 -4.86 -0.40 23.73
C ASP A 47 -5.44 -1.14 22.52
N ASP A 48 -5.81 -2.40 22.69
CA ASP A 48 -6.32 -3.29 21.64
C ASP A 48 -7.46 -2.66 20.82
N LYS A 49 -8.40 -1.98 21.49
CA LYS A 49 -9.54 -1.33 20.84
C LYS A 49 -9.09 -0.16 19.96
N THR A 50 -8.17 0.65 20.47
CA THR A 50 -7.63 1.82 19.78
C THR A 50 -6.73 1.40 18.61
N ALA A 51 -5.85 0.43 18.84
CA ALA A 51 -5.01 -0.18 17.82
C ALA A 51 -5.87 -0.78 16.70
N LYS A 52 -6.89 -1.57 17.04
CA LYS A 52 -7.79 -2.17 16.04
C LYS A 52 -8.52 -1.09 15.22
N ALA A 53 -9.12 -0.09 15.87
CA ALA A 53 -9.81 0.99 15.17
C ALA A 53 -8.88 1.78 14.24
N HIS A 54 -7.65 2.06 14.70
CA HIS A 54 -6.63 2.75 13.90
C HIS A 54 -6.22 1.92 12.67
N CYS A 55 -5.96 0.63 12.87
CA CYS A 55 -5.55 -0.29 11.81
C CYS A 55 -6.68 -0.58 10.80
N GLU A 56 -7.93 -0.72 11.26
CA GLU A 56 -9.10 -0.85 10.38
C GLU A 56 -9.31 0.40 9.54
N CYS A 57 -9.10 1.60 10.11
CA CYS A 57 -9.13 2.84 9.34
C CYS A 57 -8.01 2.90 8.32
N GLY A 58 -6.78 2.54 8.70
CA GLY A 58 -5.65 2.46 7.78
C GLY A 58 -5.92 1.51 6.62
N ALA A 59 -6.50 0.33 6.89
CA ALA A 59 -6.89 -0.63 5.87
C ALA A 59 -7.92 -0.04 4.90
N LYS A 60 -8.89 0.73 5.38
CA LYS A 60 -9.86 1.45 4.51
C LYS A 60 -9.20 2.51 3.63
N GLN A 61 -8.17 3.21 4.14
CA GLN A 61 -7.45 4.18 3.31
C GLN A 61 -6.58 3.51 2.25
N VAL A 62 -5.99 2.35 2.57
CA VAL A 62 -5.31 1.52 1.57
C VAL A 62 -6.30 1.14 0.47
N ASP A 63 -7.46 0.60 0.85
CA ASP A 63 -8.56 0.23 -0.05
C ASP A 63 -9.00 1.37 -0.99
N SER A 64 -9.09 2.59 -0.46
CA SER A 64 -9.72 3.71 -1.17
C SER A 64 -8.73 4.54 -2.00
N HIS A 65 -7.44 4.52 -1.64
CA HIS A 65 -6.44 5.43 -2.20
C HIS A 65 -5.23 4.74 -2.84
N PHE A 66 -5.15 3.42 -2.77
CA PHE A 66 -4.06 2.64 -3.37
C PHE A 66 -4.59 1.71 -4.45
N THR A 67 -3.80 1.58 -5.50
CA THR A 67 -4.01 0.61 -6.57
C THR A 67 -3.50 -0.77 -6.17
N ASP A 68 -3.98 -1.82 -6.82
CA ASP A 68 -3.59 -3.21 -6.57
C ASP A 68 -2.07 -3.40 -6.59
N LYS A 69 -1.38 -2.71 -7.51
CA LYS A 69 0.08 -2.72 -7.62
C LYS A 69 0.77 -2.08 -6.41
N GLU A 70 0.23 -0.96 -5.94
CA GLU A 70 0.77 -0.27 -4.76
C GLU A 70 0.50 -1.10 -3.49
N ILE A 71 -0.67 -1.72 -3.38
CA ILE A 71 -1.04 -2.63 -2.28
C ILE A 71 -0.10 -3.84 -2.24
N ALA A 72 0.13 -4.48 -3.39
CA ALA A 72 1.07 -5.59 -3.50
C ALA A 72 2.50 -5.17 -3.12
N SER A 73 2.91 -3.94 -3.47
CA SER A 73 4.22 -3.39 -3.11
C SER A 73 4.35 -3.08 -1.61
N LEU A 74 3.24 -2.75 -0.94
CA LEU A 74 3.21 -2.54 0.52
C LEU A 74 3.24 -3.85 1.30
N GLY A 75 2.65 -4.92 0.75
CA GLY A 75 2.58 -6.26 1.36
C GLY A 75 3.72 -7.20 0.97
N ALA A 76 4.64 -6.77 0.11
CA ALA A 76 5.80 -7.57 -0.30
C ALA A 76 6.73 -7.82 0.91
N THR A 77 7.07 -9.09 1.14
CA THR A 77 7.95 -9.50 2.25
C THR A 77 9.41 -9.63 1.84
N ASP A 78 9.67 -9.72 0.53
CA ASP A 78 10.98 -9.88 -0.10
C ASP A 78 11.67 -8.54 -0.39
N VAL A 79 10.90 -7.47 -0.58
CA VAL A 79 11.41 -6.13 -0.87
C VAL A 79 10.74 -5.12 0.07
N ALA A 80 11.54 -4.25 0.67
CA ALA A 80 11.02 -3.17 1.49
C ALA A 80 10.05 -2.29 0.67
N PRO A 81 8.90 -1.90 1.24
CA PRO A 81 7.95 -1.05 0.54
C PRO A 81 8.58 0.26 0.07
N PRO A 82 8.18 0.79 -1.10
CA PRO A 82 8.67 2.08 -1.56
C PRO A 82 8.35 3.16 -0.52
N ALA A 83 9.37 3.96 -0.15
CA ALA A 83 9.22 5.01 0.85
C ALA A 83 8.09 6.01 0.51
N THR A 84 7.82 6.24 -0.77
CA THR A 84 6.72 7.08 -1.26
C THR A 84 5.35 6.51 -0.93
N LEU A 85 5.16 5.19 -1.03
CA LEU A 85 3.91 4.51 -0.67
C LEU A 85 3.70 4.49 0.83
N THR A 86 4.77 4.21 1.58
CA THR A 86 4.75 4.28 3.05
C THR A 86 4.41 5.69 3.53
N ALA A 87 5.03 6.72 2.95
CA ALA A 87 4.73 8.11 3.29
C ALA A 87 3.28 8.51 2.93
N LYS A 88 2.77 8.07 1.78
CA LYS A 88 1.38 8.26 1.37
C LYS A 88 0.42 7.62 2.38
N LEU A 89 0.72 6.39 2.81
CA LEU A 89 -0.10 5.67 3.79
C LEU A 89 -0.09 6.39 5.15
N GLN A 90 1.09 6.72 5.65
CA GLN A 90 1.25 7.47 6.90
C GLN A 90 0.51 8.79 6.87
N LYS A 91 0.58 9.53 5.75
CA LYS A 91 -0.16 10.78 5.58
C LYS A 91 -1.67 10.56 5.65
N LEU A 92 -2.20 9.61 4.87
CA LEU A 92 -3.64 9.31 4.85
C LEU A 92 -4.15 8.84 6.21
N VAL A 93 -3.36 8.04 6.93
CA VAL A 93 -3.66 7.58 8.29
C VAL A 93 -3.62 8.75 9.28
N ALA A 94 -2.63 9.65 9.19
CA ALA A 94 -2.55 10.84 10.05
C ALA A 94 -3.67 11.84 9.77
N GLU A 95 -4.13 11.96 8.53
CA GLU A 95 -5.21 12.88 8.14
C GLU A 95 -6.61 12.31 8.48
N ASN A 96 -6.81 11.00 8.32
CA ASN A 96 -8.15 10.39 8.34
C ASN A 96 -8.37 9.37 9.46
N CYS A 97 -7.30 8.89 10.10
CA CYS A 97 -7.32 7.80 11.06
C CYS A 97 -6.68 8.18 12.40
N THR A 98 -6.78 9.46 12.76
CA THR A 98 -6.53 9.88 14.15
C THR A 98 -7.53 9.15 15.02
N ALA A 99 -7.03 8.17 15.78
CA ALA A 99 -7.80 7.57 16.84
C ALA A 99 -8.38 8.72 17.68
N ALA A 100 -9.69 8.69 17.89
CA ALA A 100 -10.46 9.71 18.58
C ALA A 100 -9.65 10.31 19.75
N LYS A 101 -9.52 11.62 19.70
CA LYS A 101 -8.98 12.48 20.76
C LYS A 101 -9.63 12.16 22.11
#